data_AF-A0A0C3QN50-F1
#
_entry.id   AF-A0A0C3QN50-F1
#
_cell.length_a   1.000
_cell.length_b   1.000
_cell.length_c   1.000
_cell.angle_alpha   90.00
_cell.angle_beta   90.00
_cell.angle_gamma   90.00
#
_symmetry.space_group_name_H-M   'P 1'
#
loop_
_entity.id
_entity.type
_entity.pdbx_description
1 polymer ?
#
loop_
_entity_poly.entity_id
_entity_poly.type
_entity_poly.pdbx_seq_one_letter_code
_entity_poly.pdbx_strand_id
1 'polypeptide(L)'
;MIKPKAGEELVFGLQSSKKKSKPRKRKCQPVVHTEPAGSYKRSTGLHDLPVELLYEILLFSLNPSFTLVSQHMHLVFKSTGPHFRADYIIKAAGPSDEQEMDYLRAWWKYKLSAWLRYGICDSVVLQLLISRTRPPKTIGTWDNGINIDKVELPKHILRSFSRTSSEGEEARSVREAAAMAFLRYLLGPIELPGPCPAEGSQPNQPLNVTQYGDPNSHRGYFLARAVHLNHEPLVDLLLAHGASPLQKEGVAVKFAIGRKDERMVRKLIAKCRPSNHQFTTVGEELLKYSVKVDARDIAYFFIREQRVAPSLETLKLLR
;
A
#
# COMPACT_ATOMS: atom_id res chain seq x y z
N MET A 1 -15.01 -33.06 -12.24
CA MET A 1 -14.49 -32.23 -13.34
C MET A 1 -14.83 -30.77 -13.06
N ILE A 2 -13.90 -30.02 -12.49
CA ILE A 2 -14.09 -28.61 -12.10
C ILE A 2 -13.38 -27.75 -13.14
N LYS A 3 -14.13 -26.95 -13.90
CA LYS A 3 -13.58 -25.99 -14.87
C LYS A 3 -12.92 -24.83 -14.11
N PRO A 4 -11.69 -24.41 -14.45
CA PRO A 4 -11.12 -23.19 -13.90
C PRO A 4 -11.81 -21.95 -14.50
N LYS A 5 -12.21 -21.01 -13.64
CA LYS A 5 -12.76 -19.71 -14.03
C LYS A 5 -11.66 -18.84 -14.67
N ALA A 6 -11.99 -18.28 -15.83
CA ALA A 6 -11.14 -17.39 -16.62
C ALA A 6 -10.78 -16.10 -15.86
N GLY A 7 -9.59 -15.58 -16.16
CA GLY A 7 -8.92 -14.50 -15.45
C GLY A 7 -9.52 -13.13 -15.67
N GLU A 8 -9.48 -12.33 -14.60
CA GLU A 8 -9.62 -10.87 -14.66
C GLU A 8 -8.32 -10.26 -15.22
N GLU A 9 -8.32 -9.94 -16.50
CA GLU A 9 -7.33 -9.05 -17.10
C GLU A 9 -7.48 -7.64 -16.52
N LEU A 10 -6.62 -7.30 -15.57
CA LEU A 10 -6.37 -5.91 -15.18
C LEU A 10 -5.64 -5.20 -16.32
N VAL A 11 -6.40 -4.57 -17.20
CA VAL A 11 -5.91 -3.64 -18.24
C VAL A 11 -5.26 -2.43 -17.54
N PHE A 12 -3.96 -2.53 -17.28
CA PHE A 12 -3.14 -1.36 -16.97
C PHE A 12 -2.89 -0.62 -18.29
N GLY A 13 -3.72 0.39 -18.55
CA GLY A 13 -3.51 1.36 -19.61
C GLY A 13 -2.20 2.11 -19.37
N LEU A 14 -1.10 1.57 -19.90
CA LEU A 14 0.06 2.35 -20.27
C LEU A 14 -0.46 3.40 -21.25
N GLN A 15 -0.53 4.65 -20.79
CA GLN A 15 -0.83 5.79 -21.63
C GLN A 15 0.27 5.86 -22.69
N SER A 16 -0.02 5.24 -23.84
CA SER A 16 0.71 5.44 -25.07
C SER A 16 0.79 6.94 -25.29
N SER A 17 2.01 7.45 -25.38
CA SER A 17 2.34 8.82 -25.77
C SER A 17 1.73 9.10 -27.15
N LYS A 18 0.43 9.41 -27.16
CA LYS A 18 -0.27 9.90 -28.35
C LYS A 18 0.46 11.15 -28.78
N LYS A 19 0.96 11.10 -30.03
CA LYS A 19 1.45 12.23 -30.81
C LYS A 19 0.74 13.51 -30.36
N LYS A 20 1.53 14.47 -29.83
CA LYS A 20 1.08 15.82 -29.49
C LYS A 20 0.35 16.41 -30.71
N SER A 21 -0.97 16.26 -30.76
CA SER A 21 -1.80 17.07 -31.62
C SER A 21 -1.62 18.50 -31.12
N LYS A 22 -1.17 19.39 -32.02
CA LYS A 22 -1.07 20.82 -31.72
C LYS A 22 -2.38 21.26 -31.06
N PRO A 23 -2.34 21.91 -29.88
CA PRO A 23 -3.55 22.40 -29.26
C PRO A 23 -4.19 23.38 -30.23
N ARG A 24 -5.37 23.02 -30.74
CA ARG A 24 -6.25 23.95 -31.45
C ARG A 24 -6.51 25.07 -30.44
N LYS A 25 -5.88 26.23 -30.66
CA LYS A 25 -6.18 27.48 -29.93
C LYS A 25 -7.66 27.79 -30.16
N ARG A 26 -8.53 27.22 -29.33
CA ARG A 26 -9.88 27.75 -29.17
C ARG A 26 -9.68 29.11 -28.53
N LYS A 27 -9.95 30.18 -29.29
CA LYS A 27 -10.22 31.49 -28.74
C LYS A 27 -11.41 31.31 -27.79
N CYS A 28 -11.14 30.98 -26.54
CA CYS A 28 -12.10 31.21 -25.48
C CYS A 28 -12.23 32.72 -25.42
N GLN A 29 -13.27 33.24 -26.07
CA GLN A 29 -13.70 34.59 -25.78
C GLN A 29 -14.03 34.62 -24.28
N PRO A 30 -13.55 35.63 -23.53
CA PRO A 30 -13.97 35.80 -22.15
C PRO A 30 -15.48 35.98 -22.17
N VAL A 31 -16.20 34.98 -21.67
CA VAL A 31 -17.63 35.16 -21.41
C VAL A 31 -17.68 36.10 -20.22
N VAL A 32 -17.86 37.39 -20.52
CA VAL A 32 -18.14 38.42 -19.53
C VAL A 32 -19.56 38.14 -19.05
N HIS A 33 -19.67 37.21 -18.10
CA HIS A 33 -20.83 37.11 -17.25
C HIS A 33 -20.78 38.31 -16.31
N THR A 34 -21.42 39.40 -16.71
CA THR A 34 -21.93 40.41 -15.77
C THR A 34 -22.98 39.72 -14.90
N GLU A 35 -22.53 39.08 -13.83
CA GLU A 35 -23.43 38.57 -12.81
C GLU A 35 -24.00 39.75 -12.01
N PRO A 36 -25.33 39.81 -11.83
CA PRO A 36 -25.94 40.78 -10.93
C PRO A 36 -25.45 40.50 -9.51
N ALA A 37 -25.23 41.56 -8.72
CA ALA A 37 -24.77 41.53 -7.33
C ALA A 37 -25.83 40.92 -6.37
N GLY A 38 -26.26 39.68 -6.64
CA GLY A 38 -27.09 38.87 -5.78
C GLY A 38 -26.22 38.15 -4.77
N SER A 39 -26.41 38.47 -3.49
CA SER A 39 -25.83 37.76 -2.36
C SER A 39 -26.26 36.29 -2.37
N TYR A 40 -25.54 35.43 -3.09
CA TYR A 40 -25.70 33.98 -2.97
C TYR A 40 -25.32 33.59 -1.54
N LYS A 41 -26.34 33.28 -0.71
CA LYS A 41 -26.15 32.64 0.59
C LYS A 41 -25.32 31.38 0.34
N ARG A 42 -24.07 31.35 0.83
CA ARG A 42 -23.26 30.13 0.82
C ARG A 42 -24.07 29.07 1.55
N SER A 43 -24.39 27.98 0.87
CA SER A 43 -25.04 26.84 1.52
C SER A 43 -24.09 26.35 2.60
N THR A 44 -24.53 26.45 3.85
CA THR A 44 -23.80 25.93 5.01
C THR A 44 -23.59 24.43 4.80
N GLY A 45 -22.36 24.05 4.53
CA GLY A 45 -21.97 22.68 4.27
C GLY A 45 -21.54 21.99 5.56
N LEU A 46 -21.33 20.69 5.46
CA LEU A 46 -20.79 19.89 6.56
C LEU A 46 -19.41 20.38 7.03
N HIS A 47 -18.67 21.11 6.19
CA HIS A 47 -17.38 21.72 6.54
C HIS A 47 -17.48 22.99 7.38
N ASP A 48 -18.68 23.57 7.50
CA ASP A 48 -18.91 24.77 8.31
C ASP A 48 -19.32 24.45 9.76
N LEU A 49 -19.47 23.16 10.09
CA LEU A 49 -19.78 22.74 11.44
C LEU A 49 -18.58 22.94 12.38
N PRO A 50 -18.81 23.30 13.65
CA PRO A 50 -17.80 23.21 14.70
C PRO A 50 -17.13 21.84 14.73
N VAL A 51 -15.85 21.84 15.08
CA VAL A 51 -15.01 20.65 15.04
C VAL A 51 -15.50 19.56 16.01
N GLU A 52 -16.11 19.97 17.12
CA GLU A 52 -16.72 19.10 18.13
C GLU A 52 -17.87 18.29 17.53
N LEU A 53 -18.74 18.93 16.74
CA LEU A 53 -19.85 18.24 16.06
C LEU A 53 -19.32 17.27 15.00
N LEU A 54 -18.23 17.61 14.32
CA LEU A 54 -17.59 16.69 13.38
C LEU A 54 -17.06 15.44 14.08
N TYR A 55 -16.53 15.57 15.30
CA TYR A 55 -16.07 14.43 16.11
C TYR A 55 -17.23 13.55 16.56
N GLU A 56 -18.35 14.14 17.01
CA GLU A 56 -19.54 13.39 17.37
C GLU A 56 -20.11 12.65 16.16
N ILE A 57 -20.27 13.31 15.02
CA ILE A 57 -20.74 12.69 13.77
C ILE A 57 -19.84 11.51 13.38
N LEU A 58 -18.52 11.66 13.49
CA LEU A 58 -17.60 10.56 13.23
C LEU A 58 -17.85 9.39 14.20
N LEU A 59 -17.92 9.67 15.50
CA LEU A 59 -18.08 8.64 16.54
C LEU A 59 -19.42 7.90 16.42
N PHE A 60 -20.51 8.59 16.08
CA PHE A 60 -21.83 7.99 15.92
C PHE A 60 -22.00 7.27 14.58
N SER A 61 -21.39 7.76 13.50
CA SER A 61 -21.53 7.15 12.18
C SER A 61 -20.77 5.84 12.05
N LEU A 62 -19.65 5.66 12.79
CA LEU A 62 -18.75 4.51 12.71
C LEU A 62 -18.33 4.14 11.28
N ASN A 63 -18.41 5.09 10.34
CA ASN A 63 -18.24 4.80 8.92
C ASN A 63 -16.77 4.99 8.50
N PRO A 64 -16.06 3.91 8.10
CA PRO A 64 -14.64 4.00 7.72
C PRO A 64 -14.41 4.92 6.51
N SER A 65 -15.41 5.05 5.63
CA SER A 65 -15.32 5.85 4.41
C SER A 65 -15.42 7.35 4.69
N PHE A 66 -15.90 7.77 5.87
CA PHE A 66 -16.13 9.18 6.17
C PHE A 66 -14.84 10.01 6.08
N THR A 67 -13.73 9.43 6.57
CA THR A 67 -12.38 10.04 6.46
C THR A 67 -11.82 10.08 5.03
N LEU A 68 -12.50 9.45 4.06
CA LEU A 68 -12.08 9.39 2.65
C LEU A 68 -12.90 10.33 1.76
N VAL A 69 -14.06 10.83 2.21
CA VAL A 69 -14.95 11.68 1.40
C VAL A 69 -14.39 13.07 1.19
N SER A 70 -13.73 13.64 2.20
CA SER A 70 -13.20 15.01 2.17
C SER A 70 -11.79 15.09 2.76
N GLN A 71 -10.90 15.80 2.07
CA GLN A 71 -9.55 16.08 2.57
C GLN A 71 -9.58 16.91 3.85
N HIS A 72 -10.51 17.87 3.96
CA HIS A 72 -10.67 18.67 5.16
C HIS A 72 -11.04 17.79 6.36
N MET A 73 -12.02 16.90 6.21
CA MET A 73 -12.41 15.95 7.25
C MET A 73 -11.26 15.03 7.63
N HIS A 74 -10.53 14.50 6.64
CA HIS A 74 -9.36 13.68 6.91
C HIS A 74 -8.33 14.42 7.78
N LEU A 75 -8.05 15.70 7.48
CA LEU A 75 -7.13 16.53 8.26
C LEU A 75 -7.66 16.82 9.66
N VAL A 76 -8.94 17.20 9.79
CA VAL A 76 -9.61 17.42 11.08
C VAL A 76 -9.48 16.18 11.96
N PHE A 77 -9.79 14.99 11.43
CA PHE A 77 -9.68 13.76 12.21
C PHE A 77 -8.26 13.33 12.47
N LYS A 78 -7.33 13.55 11.54
CA LYS A 78 -5.91 13.28 11.76
C LYS A 78 -5.32 14.18 12.86
N SER A 79 -5.85 15.39 13.04
CA SER A 79 -5.43 16.31 14.10
C SER A 79 -5.98 15.96 15.49
N THR A 80 -6.92 15.01 15.59
CA THR A 80 -7.45 14.56 16.89
C THR A 80 -6.42 13.79 17.72
N GLY A 81 -6.61 13.81 19.04
CA GLY A 81 -5.79 13.03 19.97
C GLY A 81 -5.76 11.54 19.62
N PRO A 82 -4.62 10.85 19.81
CA PRO A 82 -4.46 9.45 19.39
C PRO A 82 -5.41 8.50 20.14
N HIS A 83 -5.77 8.81 21.38
CA HIS A 83 -6.76 8.04 22.15
C HIS A 83 -8.15 8.09 21.51
N PHE A 84 -8.60 9.27 21.08
CA PHE A 84 -9.89 9.42 20.40
C PHE A 84 -9.93 8.62 19.08
N ARG A 85 -8.85 8.69 18.30
CA ARG A 85 -8.72 7.89 17.05
C ARG A 85 -8.75 6.39 17.34
N ALA A 86 -8.05 5.94 18.39
CA ALA A 86 -8.05 4.53 18.80
C ALA A 86 -9.45 4.09 19.22
N ASP A 87 -10.17 4.86 20.03
CA ASP A 87 -11.52 4.54 20.48
C ASP A 87 -12.51 4.49 19.31
N TYR A 88 -12.41 5.43 18.37
CA TYR A 88 -13.19 5.38 17.14
C TYR A 88 -12.91 4.12 16.33
N ILE A 89 -11.63 3.77 16.09
CA ILE A 89 -11.27 2.59 15.31
C ILE A 89 -11.73 1.29 15.99
N ILE A 90 -11.64 1.19 17.32
CA ILE A 90 -12.14 0.03 18.09
C ILE A 90 -13.64 -0.14 17.87
N LYS A 91 -14.41 0.94 18.01
CA LYS A 91 -15.87 0.91 17.79
C LYS A 91 -16.23 0.61 16.34
N ALA A 92 -15.54 1.24 15.38
CA ALA A 92 -15.83 1.11 13.95
C ALA A 92 -15.39 -0.22 13.34
N ALA A 93 -14.35 -0.86 13.89
CA ALA A 93 -13.94 -2.21 13.48
C ALA A 93 -14.93 -3.30 13.93
N GLY A 94 -15.89 -2.95 14.78
CA GLY A 94 -16.94 -3.83 15.28
C GLY A 94 -16.43 -4.97 16.18
N PRO A 95 -17.35 -5.64 16.91
CA PRO A 95 -17.08 -7.00 17.33
C PRO A 95 -16.83 -7.80 16.05
N SER A 96 -15.69 -8.50 15.99
CA SER A 96 -15.60 -9.58 15.01
C SER A 96 -16.68 -10.59 15.42
N ASP A 97 -17.28 -11.33 14.50
CA ASP A 97 -18.05 -12.51 14.90
C ASP A 97 -17.08 -13.44 15.65
N GLU A 98 -17.07 -13.32 16.98
CA GLU A 98 -16.05 -13.90 17.87
C GLU A 98 -16.09 -15.42 17.85
N GLN A 99 -17.15 -15.99 17.27
CA GLN A 99 -17.46 -17.41 17.29
C GLN A 99 -16.73 -18.24 16.22
N GLU A 100 -16.09 -17.64 15.20
CA GLU A 100 -15.50 -18.43 14.09
C GLU A 100 -13.97 -18.40 13.98
N MET A 101 -13.26 -17.69 14.87
CA MET A 101 -11.80 -17.55 14.74
C MET A 101 -11.05 -18.34 15.83
N ASP A 102 -10.81 -19.62 15.56
CA ASP A 102 -10.16 -20.56 16.48
C ASP A 102 -8.67 -20.26 16.76
N TYR A 103 -8.05 -19.30 16.06
CA TYR A 103 -6.61 -19.03 16.13
C TYR A 103 -6.26 -17.58 16.47
N LEU A 104 -5.47 -17.38 17.54
CA LEU A 104 -4.98 -16.06 18.01
C LEU A 104 -4.27 -15.26 16.93
N ARG A 105 -3.42 -15.92 16.13
CA ARG A 105 -2.68 -15.25 15.05
C ARG A 105 -3.62 -14.73 13.98
N ALA A 106 -4.62 -15.53 13.60
CA ALA A 106 -5.61 -15.16 12.60
C ALA A 106 -6.52 -14.02 13.10
N TRP A 107 -6.89 -14.04 14.40
CA TRP A 107 -7.61 -12.94 15.04
C TRP A 107 -6.82 -11.63 14.99
N TRP A 108 -5.55 -11.64 15.42
CA TRP A 108 -4.70 -10.45 15.37
C TRP A 108 -4.47 -9.98 13.93
N LYS A 109 -4.23 -10.89 12.98
CA LYS A 109 -4.10 -10.55 11.57
C LYS A 109 -5.34 -9.83 11.05
N TYR A 110 -6.53 -10.35 11.36
CA TYR A 110 -7.80 -9.73 10.98
C TYR A 110 -7.95 -8.34 11.60
N LYS A 111 -7.73 -8.19 12.91
CA LYS A 111 -7.84 -6.91 13.62
C LYS A 111 -6.85 -5.88 13.11
N LEU A 112 -5.57 -6.23 12.98
CA LEU A 112 -4.56 -5.34 12.41
C LEU A 112 -4.92 -4.94 10.98
N SER A 113 -5.32 -5.89 10.14
CA SER A 113 -5.73 -5.59 8.76
C SER A 113 -6.96 -4.66 8.72
N ALA A 114 -7.91 -4.82 9.64
CA ALA A 114 -9.08 -3.95 9.75
C ALA A 114 -8.68 -2.54 10.21
N TRP A 115 -7.87 -2.41 11.26
CA TRP A 115 -7.41 -1.13 11.79
C TRP A 115 -6.52 -0.37 10.80
N LEU A 116 -5.62 -1.08 10.12
CA LEU A 116 -4.74 -0.50 9.11
C LEU A 116 -5.48 0.00 7.87
N ARG A 117 -6.75 -0.37 7.64
CA ARG A 117 -7.54 0.23 6.53
C ARG A 117 -7.88 1.69 6.78
N TYR A 118 -7.93 2.13 8.04
CA TYR A 118 -8.26 3.49 8.41
C TYR A 118 -7.05 4.41 8.17
N GLY A 119 -7.23 5.46 7.35
CA GLY A 119 -6.17 6.42 7.04
C GLY A 119 -5.69 7.29 8.21
N ILE A 120 -6.36 7.20 9.35
CA ILE A 120 -6.03 7.90 10.60
C ILE A 120 -5.23 7.03 11.58
N CYS A 121 -4.96 5.77 11.23
CA CYS A 121 -4.14 4.84 12.01
C CYS A 121 -2.65 5.09 11.72
N ASP A 122 -1.94 5.67 12.68
CA ASP A 122 -0.48 5.81 12.67
C ASP A 122 0.16 4.85 13.70
N SER A 123 1.49 4.90 13.87
CA SER A 123 2.19 4.00 14.80
C SER A 123 1.71 4.16 16.25
N VAL A 124 1.42 5.38 16.69
CA VAL A 124 1.00 5.68 18.06
C VAL A 124 -0.42 5.16 18.30
N VAL A 125 -1.34 5.43 17.36
CA VAL A 125 -2.70 4.91 17.41
C VAL A 125 -2.68 3.38 17.37
N LEU A 126 -1.86 2.77 16.53
CA LEU A 126 -1.75 1.31 16.45
C LEU A 126 -1.25 0.68 17.76
N GLN A 127 -0.27 1.29 18.42
CA GLN A 127 0.19 0.85 19.75
C GLN A 127 -0.93 0.95 20.79
N LEU A 128 -1.70 2.05 20.78
CA LEU A 128 -2.86 2.20 21.65
C LEU A 128 -3.92 1.13 21.39
N LEU A 129 -4.21 0.82 20.12
CA LEU A 129 -5.13 -0.24 19.72
C LEU A 129 -4.68 -1.61 20.24
N ILE A 130 -3.41 -1.94 20.08
CA ILE A 130 -2.82 -3.18 20.60
C ILE A 130 -2.94 -3.24 22.13
N SER A 131 -2.63 -2.14 22.83
CA SER A 131 -2.68 -2.09 24.31
C SER A 131 -4.09 -2.21 24.89
N ARG A 132 -5.11 -1.70 24.18
CA ARG A 132 -6.50 -1.66 24.63
C ARG A 132 -7.29 -2.90 24.24
N THR A 133 -6.88 -3.59 23.17
CA THR A 133 -7.63 -4.73 22.65
C THR A 133 -7.06 -6.01 23.23
N ARG A 134 -7.90 -6.79 23.92
CA ARG A 134 -7.53 -8.10 24.45
C ARG A 134 -7.99 -9.19 23.48
N PRO A 135 -7.15 -10.20 23.19
CA PRO A 135 -7.62 -11.36 22.44
C PRO A 135 -8.62 -12.19 23.27
N PRO A 136 -9.52 -12.94 22.62
CA PRO A 136 -10.50 -13.79 23.31
C PRO A 136 -9.82 -14.90 24.12
N LYS A 137 -10.48 -15.34 25.21
CA LYS A 137 -9.94 -16.34 26.16
C LYS A 137 -9.95 -17.78 25.62
N THR A 138 -10.82 -18.09 24.66
CA THR A 138 -11.20 -19.47 24.25
C THR A 138 -10.37 -20.06 23.12
N ILE A 139 -9.21 -19.49 22.82
CA ILE A 139 -8.43 -19.89 21.65
C ILE A 139 -7.81 -21.26 21.92
N GLY A 140 -8.15 -22.24 21.07
CA GLY A 140 -7.65 -23.61 21.14
C GLY A 140 -6.13 -23.69 21.05
N THR A 141 -5.61 -24.91 21.25
CA THR A 141 -4.19 -25.25 21.25
C THR A 141 -3.37 -24.45 20.23
N TRP A 142 -2.32 -23.80 20.73
CA TRP A 142 -1.41 -22.97 19.96
C TRP A 142 -0.70 -23.84 18.94
N ASP A 143 -1.06 -23.73 17.67
CA ASP A 143 -0.34 -24.48 16.64
C ASP A 143 1.04 -23.84 16.44
N ASN A 144 2.05 -24.54 16.94
CA ASN A 144 3.45 -24.12 16.87
C ASN A 144 4.03 -24.23 15.44
N GLY A 145 3.29 -24.81 14.48
CA GLY A 145 3.79 -25.11 13.14
C GLY A 145 3.26 -24.25 11.99
N ILE A 146 2.20 -23.46 12.18
CA ILE A 146 1.61 -22.71 11.06
C ILE A 146 2.47 -21.48 10.74
N ASN A 147 2.91 -21.44 9.47
CA ASN A 147 3.68 -20.36 8.86
C ASN A 147 3.07 -18.99 9.21
N ILE A 148 3.93 -18.03 9.54
CA ILE A 148 3.52 -16.71 10.01
C ILE A 148 2.82 -15.99 8.85
N ASP A 149 1.50 -16.04 8.87
CA ASP A 149 0.67 -15.27 7.98
C ASP A 149 0.94 -13.78 8.21
N LYS A 150 1.65 -13.18 7.27
CA LYS A 150 2.02 -11.77 7.31
C LYS A 150 0.78 -10.87 7.18
N VAL A 151 0.83 -9.69 7.81
CA VAL A 151 -0.26 -8.69 7.78
C VAL A 151 -0.24 -7.93 6.48
N GLU A 152 -1.40 -7.71 5.86
CA GLU A 152 -1.49 -6.91 4.64
C GLU A 152 -1.19 -5.44 4.93
N LEU A 153 -0.25 -4.85 4.18
CA LEU A 153 0.07 -3.44 4.26
C LEU A 153 -1.03 -2.58 3.63
N PRO A 154 -1.41 -1.45 4.24
CA PRO A 154 -2.49 -0.62 3.72
C PRO A 154 -2.03 0.31 2.59
N LYS A 155 -2.71 0.22 1.43
CA LYS A 155 -2.34 0.95 0.20
C LYS A 155 -2.30 2.48 0.38
N HIS A 156 -3.09 3.02 1.30
CA HIS A 156 -3.19 4.46 1.47
C HIS A 156 -1.89 5.10 1.97
N ILE A 157 -0.99 4.34 2.63
CA ILE A 157 0.33 4.84 3.05
C ILE A 157 1.11 5.36 1.84
N LEU A 158 0.94 4.74 0.67
CA LEU A 158 1.62 5.14 -0.56
C LEU A 158 1.13 6.48 -1.13
N ARG A 159 -0.02 6.99 -0.66
CA ARG A 159 -0.51 8.33 -1.03
C ARG A 159 0.42 9.42 -0.50
N SER A 160 1.06 9.19 0.65
CA SER A 160 1.99 10.14 1.26
C SER A 160 3.22 10.45 0.40
N PHE A 161 3.60 9.52 -0.49
CA PHE A 161 4.75 9.65 -1.39
C PHE A 161 4.39 10.22 -2.76
N SER A 162 3.09 10.46 -3.02
CA SER A 162 2.66 11.06 -4.28
C SER A 162 2.87 12.57 -4.24
N ARG A 163 3.35 13.14 -5.35
CA ARG A 163 3.53 14.59 -5.48
C ARG A 163 2.19 15.29 -5.64
N THR A 164 1.90 16.23 -4.75
CA THR A 164 0.81 17.20 -4.84
C THR A 164 1.39 18.51 -5.37
N SER A 165 0.76 19.13 -6.36
CA SER A 165 1.31 20.31 -7.04
C SER A 165 1.33 21.58 -6.18
N SER A 166 0.57 21.60 -5.09
CA SER A 166 0.36 22.77 -4.24
C SER A 166 1.15 22.75 -2.94
N GLU A 167 1.92 21.70 -2.68
CA GLU A 167 2.58 21.52 -1.39
C GLU A 167 4.06 21.87 -1.44
N GLY A 168 4.53 22.60 -0.44
CA GLY A 168 5.95 22.91 -0.27
C GLY A 168 6.79 21.64 -0.07
N GLU A 169 8.06 21.69 -0.50
CA GLU A 169 8.99 20.54 -0.41
C GLU A 169 9.20 20.08 1.03
N GLU A 170 9.20 21.00 2.00
CA GLU A 170 9.37 20.70 3.42
C GLU A 170 8.20 19.90 3.99
N ALA A 171 6.96 20.36 3.79
CA ALA A 171 5.75 19.65 4.24
C ALA A 171 5.68 18.23 3.63
N ARG A 172 6.07 18.11 2.36
CA ARG A 172 6.19 16.82 1.68
C ARG A 172 7.24 15.92 2.34
N SER A 173 8.43 16.45 2.63
CA SER A 173 9.52 15.71 3.28
C SER A 173 9.09 15.18 4.65
N VAL A 174 8.45 16.03 5.46
CA VAL A 174 7.93 15.66 6.79
C VAL A 174 6.90 14.52 6.66
N ARG A 175 5.98 14.62 5.71
CA ARG A 175 4.98 13.57 5.47
C ARG A 175 5.62 12.25 4.99
N GLU A 176 6.56 12.32 4.04
CA GLU A 176 7.28 11.15 3.54
C GLU A 176 8.09 10.48 4.65
N ALA A 177 8.76 11.26 5.51
CA ALA A 177 9.48 10.76 6.67
C ALA A 177 8.57 10.05 7.67
N ALA A 178 7.41 10.64 7.99
CA ALA A 178 6.41 10.02 8.87
C ALA A 178 5.86 8.70 8.27
N ALA A 179 5.57 8.69 6.96
CA ALA A 179 5.12 7.48 6.27
C ALA A 179 6.20 6.39 6.23
N MET A 180 7.47 6.75 6.02
CA MET A 180 8.62 5.83 6.08
C MET A 180 8.81 5.26 7.49
N ALA A 181 8.71 6.09 8.53
CA ALA A 181 8.79 5.63 9.92
C ALA A 181 7.68 4.61 10.23
N PHE A 182 6.45 4.89 9.79
CA PHE A 182 5.33 3.97 9.99
C PHE A 182 5.51 2.67 9.19
N LEU A 183 6.00 2.71 7.95
CA LEU A 183 6.30 1.50 7.18
C LEU A 183 7.40 0.65 7.83
N ARG A 184 8.46 1.27 8.35
CA ARG A 184 9.51 0.55 9.10
C ARG A 184 8.94 -0.14 10.32
N TYR A 185 8.05 0.54 11.04
CA TYR A 185 7.34 -0.06 12.17
C TYR A 185 6.51 -1.29 11.73
N LEU A 186 5.74 -1.18 10.64
CA LEU A 186 4.90 -2.28 10.15
C LEU A 186 5.69 -3.47 9.58
N LEU A 187 6.84 -3.21 8.93
CA LEU A 187 7.70 -4.25 8.38
C LEU A 187 8.63 -4.89 9.42
N GLY A 188 8.77 -4.25 10.59
CA GLY A 188 9.49 -4.77 11.74
C GLY A 188 8.65 -5.77 12.57
N PRO A 189 9.25 -6.37 13.61
CA PRO A 189 8.53 -7.22 14.54
C PRO A 189 7.53 -6.38 15.36
N ILE A 190 6.24 -6.69 15.23
CA ILE A 190 5.17 -6.12 16.05
C ILE A 190 4.88 -7.11 17.16
N GLU A 191 5.16 -6.72 18.41
CA GLU A 191 4.83 -7.52 19.59
C GLU A 191 3.36 -7.33 19.95
N LEU A 192 2.62 -8.43 19.97
CA LEU A 192 1.20 -8.46 20.29
C LEU A 192 0.98 -9.25 21.58
N PRO A 193 0.10 -8.76 22.48
CA PRO A 193 -0.17 -9.46 23.72
C PRO A 193 -0.88 -10.79 23.44
N GLY A 194 -0.45 -11.82 24.16
CA GLY A 194 -1.12 -13.10 24.22
C GLY A 194 -2.44 -13.05 25.01
N PRO A 195 -3.23 -14.13 25.00
CA PRO A 195 -4.38 -14.28 25.86
C PRO A 195 -3.92 -14.33 27.32
N CYS A 196 -4.74 -13.76 28.19
CA CYS A 196 -4.49 -13.85 29.63
C CYS A 196 -4.48 -15.33 30.04
N PRO A 197 -3.50 -15.79 30.84
CA PRO A 197 -3.49 -17.15 31.33
C PRO A 197 -4.79 -17.44 32.09
N ALA A 198 -5.31 -18.66 31.97
CA ALA A 198 -6.46 -19.09 32.74
C ALA A 198 -6.12 -19.01 34.25
N GLU A 199 -7.07 -18.52 35.06
CA GLU A 199 -6.93 -18.43 36.52
C GLU A 199 -6.49 -19.80 37.07
N GLY A 200 -5.29 -19.85 37.67
CA GLY A 200 -4.68 -21.08 38.19
C GLY A 200 -3.54 -21.67 37.37
N SER A 201 -3.25 -21.14 36.17
CA SER A 201 -2.03 -21.48 35.43
C SER A 201 -0.83 -20.81 36.10
N GLN A 202 0.27 -21.54 36.30
CA GLN A 202 1.53 -20.99 36.82
C GLN A 202 1.94 -19.73 36.03
N PRO A 203 2.59 -18.73 36.67
CA PRO A 203 3.01 -17.45 36.07
C PRO A 203 4.18 -17.64 35.08
N ASN A 204 3.97 -18.47 34.08
CA ASN A 204 4.89 -18.63 32.97
C ASN A 204 4.76 -17.38 32.09
N GLN A 205 5.91 -16.96 31.54
CA GLN A 205 6.14 -15.70 30.82
C GLN A 205 4.99 -15.29 29.88
N PRO A 206 4.69 -13.98 29.75
CA PRO A 206 3.68 -13.50 28.80
C PRO A 206 4.03 -13.97 27.38
N LEU A 207 3.13 -14.74 26.79
CA LEU A 207 3.34 -15.34 25.48
C LEU A 207 3.02 -14.27 24.42
N ASN A 208 4.01 -13.45 24.09
CA ASN A 208 3.88 -12.44 23.05
C ASN A 208 3.88 -13.11 21.67
N VAL A 209 2.97 -12.67 20.81
CA VAL A 209 2.92 -13.07 19.39
C VAL A 209 3.63 -12.00 18.57
N THR A 210 4.67 -12.37 17.84
CA THR A 210 5.31 -11.46 16.89
C THR A 210 4.63 -11.54 15.53
N GLN A 211 4.21 -10.40 14.97
CA GLN A 211 3.72 -10.28 13.60
C GLN A 211 4.58 -9.34 12.75
N TYR A 212 4.48 -9.52 11.43
CA TYR A 212 5.21 -8.73 10.43
C TYR A 212 4.26 -8.35 9.30
N GLY A 213 4.40 -7.13 8.78
CA GLY A 213 3.77 -6.72 7.54
C GLY A 213 4.37 -7.46 6.34
N ASP A 214 3.53 -7.85 5.37
CA ASP A 214 4.01 -8.47 4.13
C ASP A 214 4.51 -7.40 3.14
N PRO A 215 5.81 -7.34 2.83
CA PRO A 215 6.29 -6.45 1.77
C PRO A 215 5.74 -6.81 0.39
N ASN A 216 5.23 -8.04 0.21
CA ASN A 216 4.60 -8.50 -1.03
C ASN A 216 3.07 -8.34 -1.04
N SER A 217 2.50 -7.63 -0.05
CA SER A 217 1.07 -7.32 0.04
C SER A 217 0.50 -6.84 -1.30
N HIS A 218 -0.72 -7.24 -1.59
CA HIS A 218 -1.42 -6.90 -2.84
C HIS A 218 -0.64 -7.30 -4.10
N ARG A 219 -0.01 -8.47 -4.09
CA ARG A 219 0.76 -9.03 -5.22
C ARG A 219 1.90 -8.10 -5.67
N GLY A 220 2.68 -7.60 -4.70
CA GLY A 220 3.85 -6.74 -4.95
C GLY A 220 3.51 -5.29 -5.34
N TYR A 221 2.29 -4.82 -5.06
CA TYR A 221 1.85 -3.46 -5.39
C TYR A 221 2.76 -2.39 -4.79
N PHE A 222 3.23 -2.59 -3.55
CA PHE A 222 4.08 -1.63 -2.84
C PHE A 222 5.39 -1.37 -3.57
N LEU A 223 6.09 -2.44 -3.95
CA LEU A 223 7.35 -2.33 -4.68
C LEU A 223 7.13 -1.72 -6.07
N ALA A 224 6.11 -2.19 -6.80
CA ALA A 224 5.77 -1.62 -8.10
C ALA A 224 5.46 -0.12 -8.04
N ARG A 225 4.71 0.31 -7.01
CA ARG A 225 4.37 1.72 -6.80
C ARG A 225 5.58 2.54 -6.37
N ALA A 226 6.46 2.00 -5.52
CA ALA A 226 7.70 2.68 -5.12
C ALA A 226 8.61 2.97 -6.33
N VAL A 227 8.77 2.01 -7.23
CA VAL A 227 9.51 2.16 -8.49
C VAL A 227 8.83 3.17 -9.41
N HIS A 228 7.50 3.11 -9.53
CA HIS A 228 6.73 4.09 -10.31
C HIS A 228 6.90 5.52 -9.77
N LEU A 229 7.04 5.70 -8.45
CA LEU A 229 7.27 7.00 -7.83
C LEU A 229 8.74 7.46 -7.88
N ASN A 230 9.66 6.62 -8.34
CA ASN A 230 11.12 6.82 -8.27
C ASN A 230 11.63 7.10 -6.85
N HIS A 231 11.03 6.45 -5.84
CA HIS A 231 11.38 6.69 -4.45
C HIS A 231 12.37 5.62 -3.97
N GLU A 232 13.65 5.80 -4.29
CA GLU A 232 14.71 4.81 -4.02
C GLU A 232 14.77 4.31 -2.56
N PRO A 233 14.70 5.18 -1.53
CA PRO A 233 14.76 4.70 -0.14
C PRO A 233 13.62 3.74 0.24
N LEU A 234 12.48 3.86 -0.44
CA LEU A 234 11.32 2.99 -0.23
C LEU A 234 11.53 1.65 -0.95
N VAL A 235 12.11 1.67 -2.15
CA VAL A 235 12.52 0.46 -2.87
C VAL A 235 13.54 -0.32 -2.04
N ASP A 236 14.57 0.36 -1.53
CA ASP A 236 15.63 -0.26 -0.74
C ASP A 236 15.07 -0.88 0.55
N LEU A 237 14.18 -0.17 1.25
CA LEU A 237 13.48 -0.69 2.42
C LEU A 237 12.67 -1.95 2.09
N LEU A 238 11.82 -1.91 1.05
CA LEU A 238 10.98 -3.05 0.68
C LEU A 238 11.82 -4.27 0.28
N LEU A 239 12.90 -4.08 -0.49
CA LEU A 239 13.82 -5.15 -0.87
C LEU A 239 14.57 -5.72 0.34
N ALA A 240 14.96 -4.88 1.31
CA ALA A 240 15.61 -5.32 2.54
C ALA A 240 14.71 -6.25 3.38
N HIS A 241 13.39 -6.02 3.35
CA HIS A 241 12.40 -6.87 4.03
C HIS A 241 11.91 -8.06 3.19
N GLY A 242 12.45 -8.28 1.98
CA GLY A 242 12.11 -9.44 1.15
C GLY A 242 10.95 -9.24 0.17
N ALA A 243 10.70 -7.99 -0.27
CA ALA A 243 9.85 -7.76 -1.43
C ALA A 243 10.45 -8.44 -2.68
N SER A 244 9.62 -9.20 -3.39
CA SER A 244 9.99 -9.85 -4.65
C SER A 244 9.63 -8.95 -5.82
N PRO A 245 10.59 -8.56 -6.68
CA PRO A 245 10.33 -7.71 -7.84
C PRO A 245 9.66 -8.46 -8.99
N LEU A 246 9.58 -9.79 -8.91
CA LEU A 246 8.93 -10.64 -9.93
C LEU A 246 7.44 -10.84 -9.67
N GLN A 247 6.90 -10.31 -8.58
CA GLN A 247 5.47 -10.36 -8.28
C GLN A 247 4.64 -9.77 -9.42
N LYS A 248 3.52 -10.43 -9.74
CA LYS A 248 2.60 -10.03 -10.81
C LYS A 248 3.35 -9.82 -12.14
N GLU A 249 4.04 -10.85 -12.62
CA GLU A 249 4.79 -10.83 -13.89
C GLU A 249 5.85 -9.72 -13.97
N GLY A 250 6.47 -9.40 -12.83
CA GLY A 250 7.51 -8.39 -12.77
C GLY A 250 7.04 -6.97 -13.07
N VAL A 251 5.81 -6.57 -12.70
CA VAL A 251 5.30 -5.20 -12.95
C VAL A 251 6.27 -4.12 -12.43
N ALA A 252 6.92 -4.33 -11.29
CA ALA A 252 7.93 -3.40 -10.78
C ALA A 252 9.10 -3.20 -11.77
N VAL A 253 9.61 -4.30 -12.34
CA VAL A 253 10.67 -4.26 -13.34
C VAL A 253 10.17 -3.66 -14.65
N LYS A 254 8.94 -3.99 -15.08
CA LYS A 254 8.30 -3.36 -16.26
C LYS A 254 8.21 -1.84 -16.10
N PHE A 255 7.90 -1.32 -14.91
CA PHE A 255 7.93 0.13 -14.67
C PHE A 255 9.33 0.74 -14.80
N ALA A 256 10.37 0.09 -14.28
CA ALA A 256 11.75 0.56 -14.42
C ALA A 256 12.22 0.55 -15.89
N ILE A 257 11.92 -0.53 -16.63
CA ILE A 257 12.17 -0.63 -18.08
C ILE A 257 11.44 0.47 -18.84
N GLY A 258 10.17 0.71 -18.51
CA GLY A 258 9.34 1.76 -19.11
C GLY A 258 9.96 3.16 -19.01
N ARG A 259 10.74 3.40 -17.95
CA ARG A 259 11.45 4.67 -17.72
C ARG A 259 12.88 4.67 -18.29
N LYS A 260 13.31 3.55 -18.89
CA LYS A 260 14.70 3.29 -19.32
C LYS A 260 15.72 3.48 -18.19
N ASP A 261 15.31 3.17 -16.96
CA ASP A 261 16.18 3.27 -15.78
C ASP A 261 16.91 1.94 -15.56
N GLU A 262 18.08 1.80 -16.20
CA GLU A 262 18.92 0.62 -16.09
C GLU A 262 19.39 0.38 -14.64
N ARG A 263 19.69 1.45 -13.88
CA ARG A 263 20.18 1.34 -12.50
C ARG A 263 19.13 0.71 -11.61
N MET A 264 17.88 1.14 -11.72
CA MET A 264 16.77 0.55 -10.99
C MET A 264 16.51 -0.90 -11.39
N VAL A 265 16.57 -1.23 -12.68
CA VAL A 265 16.42 -2.63 -13.14
C VAL A 265 17.50 -3.52 -12.54
N ARG A 266 18.77 -3.10 -12.61
CA ARG A 266 19.90 -3.82 -11.99
C ARG A 266 19.69 -4.01 -10.49
N LYS A 267 19.26 -2.96 -9.78
CA LYS A 267 18.96 -3.01 -8.33
C LYS A 267 17.88 -4.03 -8.00
N LEU A 268 16.77 -4.05 -8.76
CA LEU A 268 15.68 -5.01 -8.55
C LEU A 268 16.14 -6.45 -8.83
N ILE A 269 16.80 -6.69 -9.96
CA ILE A 269 17.23 -8.04 -10.37
C ILE A 269 18.33 -8.59 -9.47
N ALA A 270 19.24 -7.75 -8.97
CA ALA A 270 20.31 -8.19 -8.06
C ALA A 270 19.77 -8.83 -6.75
N LYS A 271 18.54 -8.50 -6.34
CA LYS A 271 17.89 -9.09 -5.17
C LYS A 271 17.06 -10.35 -5.49
N CYS A 272 16.83 -10.66 -6.77
CA CYS A 272 16.30 -11.96 -7.17
C CYS A 272 17.39 -13.01 -7.07
N ARG A 273 17.28 -13.94 -6.12
CA ARG A 273 18.18 -15.09 -6.12
C ARG A 273 17.95 -15.92 -7.41
N PRO A 274 19.01 -16.31 -8.14
CA PRO A 274 18.93 -16.96 -9.44
C PRO A 274 18.49 -18.44 -9.39
N SER A 275 18.07 -18.96 -8.23
CA SER A 275 17.63 -20.36 -8.07
C SER A 275 16.31 -20.69 -8.78
N ASN A 276 15.66 -19.72 -9.42
CA ASN A 276 14.28 -19.84 -9.83
C ASN A 276 14.14 -20.07 -11.34
N HIS A 277 13.62 -21.24 -11.71
CA HIS A 277 12.99 -21.48 -13.02
C HIS A 277 11.92 -20.41 -13.34
N GLN A 278 11.35 -19.74 -12.33
CA GLN A 278 10.42 -18.62 -12.54
C GLN A 278 11.08 -17.42 -13.24
N PHE A 279 12.39 -17.20 -13.05
CA PHE A 279 13.07 -16.08 -13.68
C PHE A 279 13.22 -16.28 -15.19
N THR A 280 13.34 -17.51 -15.69
CA THR A 280 13.51 -17.73 -17.15
C THR A 280 12.25 -17.33 -17.91
N THR A 281 11.06 -17.72 -17.43
CA THR A 281 9.79 -17.34 -18.06
C THR A 281 9.53 -15.83 -17.97
N VAL A 282 9.65 -15.25 -16.77
CA VAL A 282 9.41 -13.80 -16.59
C VAL A 282 10.51 -12.99 -17.28
N GLY A 283 11.74 -13.48 -17.31
CA GLY A 283 12.88 -12.85 -17.97
C GLY A 283 12.69 -12.72 -19.47
N GLU A 284 12.15 -13.74 -20.15
CA GLU A 284 11.83 -13.67 -21.58
C GLU A 284 10.77 -12.58 -21.85
N GLU A 285 9.73 -12.49 -21.02
CA GLU A 285 8.72 -11.44 -21.14
C GLU A 285 9.29 -10.03 -20.89
N LEU A 286 10.14 -9.88 -19.89
CA LEU A 286 10.81 -8.61 -19.57
C LEU A 286 11.76 -8.19 -20.70
N LEU A 287 12.47 -9.14 -21.30
CA LEU A 287 13.31 -8.90 -22.48
C LEU A 287 12.45 -8.45 -23.68
N LYS A 288 11.39 -9.17 -24.02
CA LYS A 288 10.44 -8.75 -25.08
C LYS A 288 9.88 -7.35 -24.82
N TYR A 289 9.52 -7.06 -23.58
CA TYR A 289 9.02 -5.74 -23.18
C TYR A 289 10.09 -4.65 -23.32
N SER A 290 11.35 -4.91 -22.95
CA SER A 290 12.45 -3.96 -23.09
C SER A 290 12.72 -3.57 -24.54
N VAL A 291 12.66 -4.54 -25.46
CA VAL A 291 12.82 -4.31 -26.90
C VAL A 291 11.64 -3.53 -27.46
N LYS A 292 10.41 -3.82 -27.02
CA LYS A 292 9.20 -3.08 -27.41
C LYS A 292 9.26 -1.60 -27.00
N VAL A 293 9.88 -1.27 -25.87
CA VAL A 293 10.06 0.12 -25.37
C VAL A 293 11.34 0.78 -25.92
N ASP A 294 12.11 0.07 -26.75
CA ASP A 294 13.42 0.51 -27.28
C ASP A 294 14.39 0.87 -26.14
N ALA A 295 14.45 0.02 -25.12
CA ALA A 295 15.40 0.11 -24.00
C ALA A 295 16.56 -0.86 -24.24
N ARG A 296 17.41 -0.55 -25.23
CA ARG A 296 18.47 -1.45 -25.73
C ARG A 296 19.50 -1.83 -24.67
N ASP A 297 19.94 -0.88 -23.86
CA ASP A 297 20.92 -1.13 -22.78
C ASP A 297 20.40 -2.17 -21.79
N ILE A 298 19.12 -2.06 -21.44
CA ILE A 298 18.44 -3.01 -20.55
C ILE A 298 18.25 -4.36 -21.23
N ALA A 299 17.93 -4.40 -22.52
CA ALA A 299 17.84 -5.65 -23.29
C ALA A 299 19.21 -6.36 -23.32
N TYR A 300 20.30 -5.63 -23.56
CA TYR A 300 21.65 -6.17 -23.52
C TYR A 300 22.03 -6.66 -22.12
N PHE A 301 21.62 -5.97 -21.06
CA PHE A 301 21.80 -6.44 -19.69
C PHE A 301 21.13 -7.83 -19.48
N PHE A 302 19.88 -8.01 -19.93
CA PHE A 302 19.21 -9.31 -19.81
C PHE A 302 19.89 -10.42 -20.60
N ILE A 303 20.36 -10.14 -21.82
CA ILE A 303 21.03 -11.12 -22.68
C ILE A 303 22.42 -11.49 -22.13
N ARG A 304 23.24 -10.48 -21.81
CA ARG A 304 24.65 -10.67 -21.45
C ARG A 304 24.83 -11.12 -20.01
N GLU A 305 24.20 -10.42 -19.07
CA GLU A 305 24.44 -10.64 -17.65
C GLU A 305 23.49 -11.68 -17.06
N GLN A 306 22.21 -11.62 -17.43
CA GLN A 306 21.20 -12.55 -16.90
C GLN A 306 21.04 -13.82 -17.74
N ARG A 307 21.77 -13.93 -18.88
CA ARG A 307 21.78 -15.08 -19.80
C ARG A 307 20.37 -15.47 -20.29
N VAL A 308 19.46 -14.51 -20.43
CA VAL A 308 18.12 -14.76 -20.98
C VAL A 308 18.25 -14.98 -22.49
N ALA A 309 17.84 -16.15 -22.97
CA ALA A 309 17.89 -16.48 -24.39
C ALA A 309 16.85 -15.64 -25.18
N PRO A 310 17.26 -14.82 -26.16
CA PRO A 310 16.33 -14.02 -26.94
C PRO A 310 15.55 -14.88 -27.93
N SER A 311 14.26 -14.59 -28.11
CA SER A 311 13.48 -15.18 -29.21
C SER A 311 13.91 -14.62 -30.57
N LEU A 312 13.66 -15.36 -31.66
CA LEU A 312 14.00 -14.93 -33.02
C LEU A 312 13.29 -13.61 -33.40
N GLU A 313 12.08 -13.38 -32.90
CA GLU A 313 11.36 -12.11 -33.03
C GLU A 313 12.07 -10.96 -32.29
N THR A 314 12.54 -11.23 -31.07
CA THR A 314 13.29 -10.25 -30.27
C THR A 314 14.58 -9.84 -30.96
N LEU A 315 15.29 -10.79 -31.59
CA LEU A 315 16.51 -10.53 -32.36
C LEU A 315 16.25 -9.67 -33.61
N LYS A 316 15.11 -9.85 -34.29
CA LYS A 316 14.75 -9.03 -35.45
C LYS A 316 14.50 -7.56 -35.06
N LEU A 317 13.94 -7.32 -33.88
CA LEU A 317 13.66 -5.98 -33.36
C LEU A 317 14.89 -5.28 -32.76
N LEU A 318 15.96 -6.01 -32.47
CA LEU A 318 17.23 -5.47 -31.97
C LEU A 318 18.21 -5.03 -33.07
N ARG A 319 17.93 -5.38 -34.34
CA ARG A 319 18.67 -4.90 -35.51
C ARG A 319 18.22 -3.49 -35.88
#